data_AF-A0A5J4XDH1-F1
#
_entry.id   AF-A0A5J4XDH1-F1
#
_cell.length_a   1.000
_cell.length_b   1.000
_cell.length_c   1.000
_cell.angle_alpha   90.00
_cell.angle_beta   90.00
_cell.angle_gamma   90.00
#
_symmetry.space_group_name_H-M   'P 1'
#
loop_
_entity.id
_entity.type
_entity.pdbx_description
1 polymer ?
#
loop_
_entity_poly.entity_id
_entity_poly.type
_entity_poly.pdbx_seq_one_letter_code
_entity_poly.pdbx_strand_id
1 'polypeptide(L)'
;MSQRWCRGLRPLTSNLRQFHTSSSSAAALPALSDVQSGASSFLSKLFGGQPSRSLVPMTEQLSGVSSSFLDSPPSDAPKTELTTLGNGFKVATEATIGPTATLGIYVDAGSVYEKPMQTGTSHLLEYMAFKTTMNRSHFRLVREVEAMGGNVMASASREQIAYNIDVVKTNVPEALEVLADAVLNPRFTTWEVAEQMHKIEQDIKSLKENPQTVLLEGLHSVAFTEALARPLICPEGGIHNLSADSLHEFVSTNFIAPKMVLAGAGVEHKALLSLAEPMLSTVEGGSASPQPESKYAGGDFRQFVAGPLTHCMLGFEVQGGWRDVKTSVVMTALQYLMGGGGSFSAGGPGKGMHSRLYTRVLNQFPWMVTCTAISSLYNETGIFSIFASA
;
A
#
# COMPACT_ATOMS: atom_id res chain seq x y z
N MET A 1 -40.76 -34.91 4.84
CA MET A 1 -40.14 -36.07 4.17
C MET A 1 -38.64 -35.85 4.15
N SER A 2 -37.93 -36.31 5.18
CA SER A 2 -37.11 -37.54 5.20
C SER A 2 -35.75 -37.33 4.52
N GLN A 3 -34.68 -37.01 5.24
CA GLN A 3 -33.73 -37.92 5.92
C GLN A 3 -32.90 -38.84 4.99
N ARG A 4 -31.59 -38.89 5.33
CA ARG A 4 -30.51 -39.82 4.89
C ARG A 4 -29.93 -39.44 3.52
N TRP A 5 -28.62 -39.27 3.37
CA TRP A 5 -27.58 -40.26 3.59
C TRP A 5 -26.31 -39.70 4.26
N CYS A 6 -25.92 -40.32 5.37
CA CYS A 6 -24.53 -40.42 5.82
C CYS A 6 -24.18 -41.91 5.86
N ARG A 7 -23.05 -42.31 5.26
CA ARG A 7 -22.04 -43.21 5.88
C ARG A 7 -20.99 -43.68 4.86
N GLY A 8 -19.74 -43.53 5.28
CA GLY A 8 -18.70 -44.54 5.07
C GLY A 8 -17.43 -44.03 4.40
N LEU A 9 -16.39 -43.75 5.20
CA LEU A 9 -15.04 -44.31 5.03
C LEU A 9 -14.22 -44.06 6.31
N ARG A 10 -13.40 -45.06 6.66
CA ARG A 10 -12.66 -45.28 7.92
C ARG A 10 -11.33 -44.50 7.98
N PRO A 11 -10.66 -44.43 9.14
CA PRO A 11 -9.64 -43.43 9.42
C PRO A 11 -8.27 -43.85 8.85
N LEU A 12 -7.59 -42.92 8.18
CA LEU A 12 -6.17 -43.02 7.89
C LEU A 12 -5.41 -42.19 8.93
N THR A 13 -4.72 -42.92 9.80
CA THR A 13 -3.71 -42.38 10.72
C THR A 13 -2.48 -41.97 9.91
N SER A 14 -2.23 -40.66 9.83
CA SER A 14 -0.91 -40.15 9.46
C SER A 14 -0.66 -38.83 10.19
N ASN A 15 0.27 -38.88 11.14
CA ASN A 15 0.93 -37.80 11.87
C ASN A 15 0.63 -36.38 11.36
N LEU A 16 -0.47 -35.80 11.82
CA LEU A 16 -0.66 -34.35 11.82
C LEU A 16 0.31 -33.80 12.86
N ARG A 17 1.33 -33.07 12.41
CA ARG A 17 2.07 -32.15 13.28
C ARG A 17 1.03 -31.25 13.95
N GLN A 18 0.83 -31.45 15.25
CA GLN A 18 0.16 -30.49 16.11
C GLN A 18 1.05 -29.26 16.12
N PHE A 19 0.77 -28.31 15.22
CA PHE A 19 1.30 -26.97 15.38
C PHE A 19 0.48 -26.31 16.47
N HIS A 20 1.08 -26.24 17.66
CA HIS A 20 0.65 -25.30 18.68
C HIS A 20 0.74 -23.91 18.07
N THR A 21 -0.39 -23.37 17.60
CA THR A 21 -0.54 -21.93 17.47
C THR A 21 -0.49 -21.41 18.89
N SER A 22 0.63 -20.83 19.29
CA SER A 22 0.72 -19.99 20.49
C SER A 22 -0.06 -18.70 20.26
N SER A 23 -1.36 -18.80 20.00
CA SER A 23 -2.33 -17.78 20.38
C SER A 23 -2.53 -17.87 21.89
N SER A 24 -1.43 -17.82 22.63
CA SER A 24 -1.46 -17.31 23.98
C SER A 24 -1.43 -15.81 23.81
N SER A 25 -2.61 -15.21 23.91
CA SER A 25 -2.79 -13.82 24.35
C SER A 25 -2.16 -13.68 25.75
N ALA A 26 -0.84 -13.85 25.85
CA ALA A 26 -0.08 -13.82 27.10
C ALA A 26 0.37 -12.41 27.46
N ALA A 27 0.13 -11.42 26.58
CA ALA A 27 0.40 -10.01 26.85
C ALA A 27 -0.83 -9.23 27.38
N ALA A 28 -2.02 -9.84 27.45
CA ALA A 28 -3.26 -9.16 27.88
C ALA A 28 -3.91 -9.75 29.15
N LEU A 29 -3.26 -10.70 29.84
CA LEU A 29 -3.68 -11.19 31.15
C LEU A 29 -2.41 -11.38 31.99
N PRO A 30 -2.21 -10.56 33.05
CA PRO A 30 -3.09 -10.54 34.21
C PRO A 30 -3.32 -9.11 34.75
N ALA A 31 -4.47 -8.50 34.45
CA ALA A 31 -4.86 -7.24 35.12
C ALA A 31 -6.30 -7.24 35.65
N LEU A 32 -7.06 -8.30 35.42
CA LEU A 32 -8.33 -8.53 36.09
C LEU A 32 -8.15 -9.62 37.14
N SER A 33 -7.40 -9.31 38.19
CA SER A 33 -7.83 -9.81 39.50
C SER A 33 -9.23 -9.23 39.70
N ASP A 34 -10.26 -10.07 39.81
CA ASP A 34 -11.61 -9.65 40.13
C ASP A 34 -11.53 -8.53 41.18
N VAL A 35 -11.86 -7.30 40.77
CA VAL A 35 -12.15 -6.25 41.74
C VAL A 35 -13.25 -6.85 42.60
N GLN A 36 -12.95 -7.13 43.87
CA GLN A 36 -13.92 -7.63 44.83
C GLN A 36 -15.12 -6.68 44.77
N SER A 37 -16.16 -7.10 44.04
CA SER A 37 -17.41 -6.39 43.99
C SER A 37 -17.90 -6.32 45.42
N GLY A 38 -18.16 -5.11 45.92
CA GLY A 38 -18.69 -4.87 47.25
C GLY A 38 -19.82 -5.86 47.59
N ALA A 39 -19.86 -6.25 48.87
CA ALA A 39 -20.71 -7.30 49.44
C ALA A 39 -21.94 -7.66 48.60
N SER A 40 -21.94 -8.86 48.01
CA SER A 40 -23.13 -9.48 47.43
C SER A 40 -24.25 -9.46 48.48
N SER A 41 -25.38 -8.82 48.18
CA SER A 41 -26.54 -8.88 49.10
C SER A 41 -26.99 -10.34 49.25
N PHE A 42 -27.47 -10.71 50.44
CA PHE A 42 -27.90 -12.09 50.75
C PHE A 42 -28.91 -12.65 49.74
N LEU A 43 -29.76 -11.77 49.17
CA LEU A 43 -30.75 -12.13 48.16
C LEU A 43 -30.13 -12.51 46.81
N SER A 44 -29.02 -11.88 46.37
CA SER A 44 -28.39 -12.23 45.08
C SER A 44 -27.75 -13.63 45.11
N LYS A 45 -27.25 -14.04 46.28
CA LYS A 45 -26.75 -15.40 46.53
C LYS A 45 -27.84 -16.47 46.51
N LEU A 46 -29.07 -16.14 46.93
CA LEU A 46 -30.18 -17.09 47.03
C LEU A 46 -30.86 -17.38 45.68
N PHE A 47 -30.84 -16.43 44.75
CA PHE A 47 -31.54 -16.52 43.46
C PHE A 47 -30.61 -16.69 42.23
N GLY A 48 -29.35 -17.04 42.43
CA GLY A 48 -28.41 -17.31 41.32
C GLY A 48 -28.06 -16.08 40.47
N GLY A 49 -28.23 -14.86 41.01
CA GLY A 49 -27.89 -13.63 40.33
C GLY A 49 -26.37 -13.43 40.30
N GLN A 50 -25.77 -13.46 39.11
CA GLN A 50 -24.38 -13.05 38.91
C GLN A 50 -24.20 -11.60 39.42
N PRO A 51 -23.13 -11.28 40.16
CA PRO A 51 -22.85 -9.90 40.53
C PRO A 51 -22.71 -9.07 39.25
N SER A 52 -23.47 -7.98 39.16
CA SER A 52 -23.32 -7.00 38.07
C SER A 52 -21.88 -6.49 38.09
N ARG A 53 -21.13 -6.73 37.02
CA ARG A 53 -19.79 -6.13 36.85
C ARG A 53 -19.93 -4.62 37.04
N SER A 54 -19.33 -4.10 38.11
CA SER A 54 -19.24 -2.65 38.30
C SER A 54 -18.31 -2.12 37.22
N LEU A 55 -18.87 -1.58 36.14
CA LEU A 55 -18.11 -0.87 35.14
C LEU A 55 -17.63 0.42 35.79
N VAL A 56 -16.34 0.51 36.08
CA VAL A 56 -15.70 1.74 36.55
C VAL A 56 -16.02 2.84 35.51
N PRO A 57 -16.55 4.01 35.91
CA PRO A 57 -16.80 5.11 34.98
C PRO A 57 -15.53 5.49 34.21
N MET A 58 -15.65 5.92 32.94
CA MET A 58 -14.47 6.33 32.13
C MET A 58 -13.73 7.56 32.72
N THR A 59 -14.30 8.22 33.72
CA THR A 59 -13.68 9.32 34.47
C THR A 59 -12.72 8.85 35.57
N GLU A 60 -12.75 7.57 35.93
CA GLU A 60 -11.93 6.99 37.00
C GLU A 60 -10.90 6.01 36.43
N GLN A 61 -9.69 6.02 36.98
CA GLN A 61 -8.64 5.10 36.56
C GLN A 61 -9.01 3.67 36.96
N LEU A 62 -8.87 2.74 36.01
CA LEU A 62 -9.13 1.33 36.28
C LEU A 62 -8.10 0.79 37.29
N SER A 63 -8.59 0.32 38.43
CA SER A 63 -7.74 -0.26 39.47
C SER A 63 -7.04 -1.52 38.96
N GLY A 64 -5.76 -1.69 39.33
CA GLY A 64 -4.95 -2.83 38.90
C GLY A 64 -4.26 -2.69 37.53
N VAL A 65 -4.48 -1.60 36.79
CA VAL A 65 -3.74 -1.31 35.56
C VAL A 65 -2.55 -0.40 35.86
N SER A 66 -1.33 -0.94 35.71
CA SER A 66 -0.11 -0.14 35.74
C SER A 66 0.01 0.65 34.44
N SER A 67 0.03 1.99 34.53
CA SER A 67 0.35 2.86 33.39
C SER A 67 1.87 2.86 33.18
N SER A 68 2.36 1.94 32.35
CA SER A 68 3.73 1.97 31.84
C SER A 68 3.78 2.83 30.58
N PHE A 69 3.58 4.14 30.75
CA PHE A 69 3.77 5.08 29.66
C PHE A 69 4.72 6.15 30.12
N LEU A 70 5.88 6.18 29.47
CA LEU A 70 6.63 7.36 29.04
C LEU A 70 8.09 6.93 28.84
N ASP A 71 8.37 6.25 27.74
CA ASP A 71 9.67 6.49 27.13
C ASP A 71 9.66 7.96 26.73
N SER A 72 10.55 8.75 27.33
CA SER A 72 10.76 10.13 26.89
C SER A 72 11.00 10.11 25.38
N PRO A 73 10.42 11.04 24.60
CA PRO A 73 10.71 11.12 23.18
C PRO A 73 12.23 11.19 23.00
N PRO A 74 12.79 10.48 22.01
CA PRO A 74 14.23 10.41 21.87
C PRO A 74 14.72 11.82 21.53
N SER A 75 15.88 12.23 22.06
CA SER A 75 16.43 13.56 21.76
C SER A 75 16.78 13.71 20.29
N ASP A 76 17.12 12.59 19.65
CA ASP A 76 17.60 12.51 18.29
C ASP A 76 16.57 11.83 17.40
N ALA A 77 16.52 12.26 16.14
CA ALA A 77 15.77 11.53 15.13
C ALA A 77 16.32 10.10 15.02
N PRO A 78 15.44 9.09 14.92
CA PRO A 78 15.87 7.70 14.72
C PRO A 78 16.70 7.60 13.44
N LYS A 79 17.75 6.78 13.48
CA LYS A 79 18.65 6.55 12.34
C LYS A 79 18.13 5.39 11.50
N THR A 80 18.18 5.55 10.18
CA THR A 80 17.88 4.47 9.25
C THR A 80 19.09 3.53 9.15
N GLU A 81 18.89 2.27 9.53
CA GLU A 81 19.89 1.20 9.37
C GLU A 81 19.60 0.42 8.08
N LEU A 82 20.64 0.11 7.30
CA LEU A 82 20.55 -0.58 6.02
C LEU A 82 21.50 -1.77 6.01
N THR A 83 20.98 -2.95 5.74
CA THR A 83 21.76 -4.17 5.48
C THR A 83 21.43 -4.72 4.09
N THR A 84 22.45 -5.13 3.34
CA THR A 84 22.28 -5.83 2.05
C THR A 84 22.63 -7.31 2.25
N LEU A 85 21.68 -8.19 1.93
CA LEU A 85 21.86 -9.64 2.01
C LEU A 85 22.79 -10.14 0.88
N GLY A 86 23.31 -11.36 1.03
CA GLY A 86 24.24 -11.95 0.06
C GLY A 86 23.68 -12.10 -1.37
N ASN A 87 22.35 -12.17 -1.52
CA ASN A 87 21.66 -12.22 -2.83
C ASN A 87 21.35 -10.83 -3.43
N GLY A 88 21.70 -9.74 -2.73
CA GLY A 88 21.45 -8.37 -3.18
C GLY A 88 20.16 -7.72 -2.65
N PHE A 89 19.33 -8.48 -1.91
CA PHE A 89 18.12 -7.95 -1.27
C PHE A 89 18.49 -6.94 -0.18
N LYS A 90 17.80 -5.80 -0.12
CA LYS A 90 18.08 -4.74 0.87
C LYS A 90 17.04 -4.75 1.99
N VAL A 91 17.49 -4.61 3.23
CA VAL A 91 16.64 -4.47 4.42
C VAL A 91 16.98 -3.15 5.09
N ALA A 92 16.02 -2.23 5.14
CA ALA A 92 16.13 -0.93 5.78
C ALA A 92 15.16 -0.85 6.97
N THR A 93 15.60 -0.30 8.09
CA THR A 93 14.71 -0.12 9.25
C THR A 93 14.95 1.19 9.98
N GLU A 94 13.90 1.70 10.59
CA GLU A 94 13.93 2.85 11.48
C GLU A 94 13.15 2.55 12.76
N ALA A 95 13.82 2.60 13.90
CA ALA A 95 13.22 2.32 15.20
C ALA A 95 12.48 3.57 15.74
N THR A 96 11.27 3.81 15.25
CA THR A 96 10.40 4.91 15.74
C THR A 96 9.70 4.55 17.05
N ILE A 97 9.45 5.57 17.89
CA ILE A 97 8.66 5.41 19.11
C ILE A 97 7.17 5.31 18.75
N GLY A 98 6.49 4.36 19.36
CA GLY A 98 5.07 4.10 19.13
C GLY A 98 4.73 2.64 19.41
N PRO A 99 3.44 2.29 19.53
CA PRO A 99 3.00 0.91 19.69
C PRO A 99 2.83 0.18 18.34
N THR A 100 2.86 0.91 17.23
CA THR A 100 2.65 0.38 15.88
C THR A 100 3.95 0.26 15.11
N ALA A 101 3.94 -0.61 14.10
CA ALA A 101 4.99 -0.79 13.12
C ALA A 101 4.37 -0.96 11.74
N THR A 102 5.11 -0.50 10.73
CA THR A 102 4.75 -0.67 9.32
C THR A 102 5.89 -1.41 8.63
N LEU A 103 5.56 -2.48 7.92
CA LEU A 103 6.49 -3.21 7.08
C LEU A 103 6.07 -3.03 5.62
N GLY A 104 7.03 -2.83 4.73
CA GLY A 104 6.78 -2.69 3.31
C GLY A 104 7.84 -3.35 2.45
N ILE A 105 7.42 -4.09 1.42
CA ILE A 105 8.29 -4.55 0.35
C ILE A 105 8.07 -3.67 -0.87
N TYR A 106 9.15 -3.02 -1.30
CA TYR A 106 9.18 -2.15 -2.46
C TYR A 106 9.97 -2.84 -3.57
N VAL A 107 9.37 -2.93 -4.75
CA VAL A 107 9.96 -3.55 -5.93
C VAL A 107 10.14 -2.48 -7.00
N ASP A 108 11.37 -2.34 -7.52
CA ASP A 108 11.66 -1.56 -8.73
C ASP A 108 11.07 -2.29 -9.94
N ALA A 109 9.76 -2.17 -10.12
CA ALA A 109 8.94 -2.76 -11.17
C ALA A 109 7.70 -1.89 -11.36
N GLY A 110 7.07 -1.94 -12.52
CA GLY A 110 5.92 -1.09 -12.83
C GLY A 110 5.64 -1.05 -14.32
N SER A 111 4.78 -0.13 -14.76
CA SER A 111 4.35 -0.07 -16.16
C SER A 111 5.50 0.18 -17.16
N VAL A 112 6.60 0.80 -16.72
CA VAL A 112 7.80 0.97 -17.57
C VAL A 112 8.47 -0.35 -17.94
N TYR A 113 8.28 -1.41 -17.14
CA TYR A 113 8.83 -2.74 -17.37
C TYR A 113 7.86 -3.66 -18.13
N GLU A 114 6.66 -3.19 -18.47
CA GLU A 114 5.68 -3.98 -19.21
C GLU A 114 6.04 -4.14 -20.69
N LYS A 115 5.74 -5.31 -21.24
CA LYS A 115 5.78 -5.54 -22.69
C LYS A 115 4.49 -5.01 -23.34
N PRO A 116 4.49 -4.65 -24.64
CA PRO A 116 3.29 -4.16 -25.33
C PRO A 116 2.06 -5.09 -25.26
N MET A 117 2.28 -6.41 -25.18
CA MET A 117 1.21 -7.41 -25.06
C MET A 117 0.73 -7.62 -23.61
N GLN A 118 1.43 -7.03 -22.63
CA GLN A 118 1.22 -7.18 -21.19
C GLN A 118 0.82 -5.84 -20.55
N THR A 119 0.38 -4.87 -21.35
CA THR A 119 0.04 -3.53 -20.84
C THR A 119 -1.12 -3.58 -19.84
N GLY A 120 -0.89 -3.09 -18.63
CA GLY A 120 -1.82 -3.16 -17.51
C GLY A 120 -1.56 -4.30 -16.53
N THR A 121 -0.47 -5.06 -16.70
CA THR A 121 -0.09 -6.12 -15.75
C THR A 121 0.20 -5.56 -14.36
N SER A 122 0.86 -4.40 -14.25
CA SER A 122 1.15 -3.75 -12.96
C SER A 122 -0.13 -3.33 -12.25
N HIS A 123 -1.11 -2.79 -12.99
CA HIS A 123 -2.42 -2.45 -12.46
C HIS A 123 -3.17 -3.69 -11.97
N LEU A 124 -3.12 -4.80 -12.71
CA LEU A 124 -3.72 -6.06 -12.27
C LEU A 124 -2.98 -6.67 -11.06
N LEU A 125 -1.66 -6.54 -10.97
CA LEU A 125 -0.87 -7.00 -9.82
C LEU A 125 -1.24 -6.30 -8.52
N GLU A 126 -1.62 -5.01 -8.59
CA GLU A 126 -2.14 -4.28 -7.43
C GLU A 126 -3.42 -4.93 -6.89
N TYR A 127 -4.38 -5.27 -7.76
CA TYR A 127 -5.62 -5.95 -7.38
C TYR A 127 -5.40 -7.40 -6.94
N MET A 128 -4.37 -8.05 -7.48
CA MET A 128 -3.97 -9.41 -7.12
C MET A 128 -3.07 -9.47 -5.87
N ALA A 129 -2.74 -8.31 -5.27
CA ALA A 129 -2.01 -8.25 -4.02
C ALA A 129 -2.79 -8.94 -2.88
N PHE A 130 -2.07 -9.64 -2.01
CA PHE A 130 -2.64 -10.33 -0.84
C PHE A 130 -3.78 -11.31 -1.18
N LYS A 131 -3.75 -11.91 -2.38
CA LYS A 131 -4.62 -13.04 -2.78
C LYS A 131 -4.01 -14.38 -2.39
N THR A 132 -4.51 -15.47 -2.96
CA THR A 132 -3.99 -16.81 -2.69
C THR A 132 -2.49 -16.88 -3.02
N THR A 133 -1.73 -17.41 -2.06
CA THR A 133 -0.30 -17.72 -2.22
C THR A 133 -0.12 -19.22 -2.38
N MET A 134 1.12 -19.67 -2.55
CA MET A 134 1.43 -21.10 -2.55
C MET A 134 1.15 -21.76 -1.19
N ASN A 135 1.21 -21.00 -0.09
CA ASN A 135 1.12 -21.52 1.27
C ASN A 135 -0.22 -21.19 1.97
N ARG A 136 -0.93 -20.15 1.51
CA ARG A 136 -2.16 -19.63 2.13
C ARG A 136 -3.26 -19.47 1.08
N SER A 137 -4.47 -19.92 1.41
CA SER A 137 -5.64 -19.49 0.67
C SER A 137 -5.94 -18.02 0.96
N HIS A 138 -6.55 -17.31 0.01
CA HIS A 138 -6.98 -15.92 0.22
C HIS A 138 -7.82 -15.75 1.51
N PHE A 139 -8.74 -16.68 1.80
CA PHE A 139 -9.51 -16.66 3.06
C PHE A 139 -8.63 -16.73 4.31
N ARG A 140 -7.63 -17.63 4.31
CA ARG A 140 -6.70 -17.77 5.42
C ARG A 140 -5.87 -16.49 5.61
N LEU A 141 -5.35 -15.93 4.53
CA LEU A 141 -4.56 -14.71 4.56
C LEU A 141 -5.37 -13.56 5.18
N VAL A 142 -6.59 -13.33 4.71
CA VAL A 142 -7.49 -12.29 5.26
C VAL A 142 -7.74 -12.50 6.75
N ARG A 143 -8.00 -13.74 7.18
CA ARG A 143 -8.24 -14.04 8.61
C ARG A 143 -7.00 -13.85 9.48
N GLU A 144 -5.81 -14.17 8.98
CA GLU A 144 -4.56 -13.91 9.70
C GLU A 144 -4.34 -12.40 9.87
N VAL A 145 -4.54 -11.60 8.81
CA VAL A 145 -4.42 -10.14 8.85
C VAL A 145 -5.44 -9.50 9.80
N GLU A 146 -6.71 -9.91 9.74
CA GLU A 146 -7.75 -9.41 10.65
C GLU A 146 -7.48 -9.79 12.11
N ALA A 147 -7.02 -11.02 12.37
CA ALA A 147 -6.76 -11.52 13.72
C ALA A 147 -5.62 -10.75 14.41
N MET A 148 -4.60 -10.34 13.65
CA MET A 148 -3.52 -9.51 14.16
C MET A 148 -3.86 -8.02 14.23
N GLY A 149 -5.06 -7.61 13.79
CA GLY A 149 -5.49 -6.22 13.71
C GLY A 149 -4.70 -5.41 12.67
N GLY A 150 -4.19 -6.10 11.65
CA GLY A 150 -3.35 -5.49 10.62
C GLY A 150 -4.15 -4.88 9.47
N ASN A 151 -3.53 -3.93 8.78
CA ASN A 151 -4.05 -3.35 7.55
C ASN A 151 -3.05 -3.56 6.42
N VAL A 152 -3.52 -4.06 5.27
CA VAL A 152 -2.68 -4.30 4.09
C VAL A 152 -3.00 -3.29 3.00
N MET A 153 -1.98 -2.85 2.28
CA MET A 153 -2.10 -1.95 1.13
C MET A 153 -1.12 -2.36 0.04
N ALA A 154 -1.54 -2.25 -1.20
CA ALA A 154 -0.65 -2.35 -2.35
C ALA A 154 -0.85 -1.14 -3.25
N SER A 155 0.20 -0.73 -3.95
CA SER A 155 0.12 0.31 -4.96
C SER A 155 1.08 0.02 -6.11
N ALA A 156 0.58 0.16 -7.33
CA ALA A 156 1.41 0.10 -8.53
C ALA A 156 1.64 1.50 -9.10
N SER A 157 2.89 1.80 -9.44
CA SER A 157 3.31 3.02 -10.13
C SER A 157 4.02 2.66 -11.44
N ARG A 158 4.49 3.68 -12.16
CA ARG A 158 5.24 3.51 -13.39
C ARG A 158 6.59 2.84 -13.15
N GLU A 159 7.32 3.21 -12.09
CA GLU A 159 8.67 2.70 -11.80
C GLU A 159 8.75 1.79 -10.56
N GLN A 160 7.72 1.76 -9.71
CA GLN A 160 7.75 0.97 -8.48
C GLN A 160 6.39 0.35 -8.15
N ILE A 161 6.42 -0.83 -7.50
CA ILE A 161 5.26 -1.46 -6.88
C ILE A 161 5.56 -1.63 -5.39
N ALA A 162 4.63 -1.24 -4.53
CA ALA A 162 4.77 -1.31 -3.09
C ALA A 162 3.70 -2.21 -2.48
N TYR A 163 4.11 -3.06 -1.54
CA TYR A 163 3.23 -3.88 -0.71
C TYR A 163 3.51 -3.54 0.75
N ASN A 164 2.52 -3.06 1.48
CA ASN A 164 2.65 -2.59 2.84
C ASN A 164 1.69 -3.31 3.79
N ILE A 165 2.12 -3.47 5.04
CA ILE A 165 1.32 -3.99 6.13
C ILE A 165 1.58 -3.20 7.41
N ASP A 166 0.51 -2.66 7.99
CA ASP A 166 0.53 -1.93 9.25
C ASP A 166 0.04 -2.83 10.37
N VAL A 167 0.77 -2.91 11.48
CA VAL A 167 0.44 -3.76 12.64
C VAL A 167 0.88 -3.14 13.96
N VAL A 168 0.42 -3.73 15.06
CA VAL A 168 0.99 -3.49 16.39
C VAL A 168 2.36 -4.19 16.47
N LYS A 169 3.34 -3.58 17.14
CA LYS A 169 4.74 -4.07 17.23
C LYS A 169 4.87 -5.51 17.70
N THR A 170 3.93 -5.99 18.53
CA THR A 170 3.93 -7.37 19.01
C THR A 170 3.75 -8.41 17.91
N ASN A 171 3.10 -8.03 16.81
CA ASN A 171 2.69 -8.93 15.73
C ASN A 171 3.59 -8.77 14.48
N VAL A 172 4.75 -8.12 14.63
CA VAL A 172 5.73 -7.91 13.53
C VAL A 172 6.20 -9.24 12.91
N PRO A 173 6.50 -10.31 13.67
CA PRO A 173 6.91 -11.58 13.08
C PRO A 173 5.86 -12.17 12.13
N GLU A 174 4.59 -12.20 12.57
CA GLU A 174 3.48 -12.71 11.77
C GLU A 174 3.21 -11.84 10.54
N ALA A 175 3.28 -10.51 10.70
CA ALA A 175 3.08 -9.57 9.62
C ALA A 175 4.16 -9.70 8.52
N LEU A 176 5.43 -9.86 8.93
CA LEU A 176 6.53 -10.10 8.02
C LEU A 176 6.34 -11.40 7.23
N GLU A 177 5.89 -12.47 7.91
CA GLU A 177 5.66 -13.75 7.26
C GLU A 177 4.56 -13.68 6.20
N VAL A 178 3.44 -13.02 6.53
CA VAL A 178 2.32 -12.79 5.59
C VAL A 178 2.76 -11.93 4.42
N LEU A 179 3.49 -10.84 4.67
CA LEU A 179 3.96 -9.92 3.64
C LEU A 179 4.93 -10.62 2.68
N ALA A 180 5.94 -11.32 3.21
CA ALA A 180 6.91 -12.04 2.41
C ALA A 180 6.25 -13.16 1.59
N ASP A 181 5.32 -13.92 2.16
CA ASP A 181 4.62 -14.97 1.41
C ASP A 181 3.72 -14.41 0.29
N ALA A 182 3.04 -13.28 0.54
CA ALA A 182 2.20 -12.62 -0.47
C ALA A 182 3.00 -12.09 -1.67
N VAL A 183 4.21 -11.58 -1.43
CA VAL A 183 5.05 -11.00 -2.48
C VAL A 183 5.91 -12.04 -3.19
N LEU A 184 6.49 -12.98 -2.45
CA LEU A 184 7.47 -13.94 -3.00
C LEU A 184 6.82 -15.20 -3.58
N ASN A 185 5.67 -15.63 -3.04
CA ASN A 185 5.02 -16.86 -3.45
C ASN A 185 3.56 -16.64 -3.91
N PRO A 186 3.26 -15.66 -4.77
CA PRO A 186 1.90 -15.44 -5.25
C PRO A 186 1.45 -16.60 -6.14
N ARG A 187 0.19 -17.00 -6.01
CA ARG A 187 -0.43 -18.01 -6.87
C ARG A 187 -1.62 -17.39 -7.61
N PHE A 188 -1.41 -17.06 -8.88
CA PHE A 188 -2.45 -16.46 -9.70
C PHE A 188 -3.41 -17.52 -10.23
N THR A 189 -4.48 -17.79 -9.49
CA THR A 189 -5.52 -18.73 -9.96
C THR A 189 -6.41 -18.04 -11.00
N THR A 190 -6.77 -18.77 -12.06
CA THR A 190 -7.53 -18.21 -13.20
C THR A 190 -8.88 -17.61 -12.79
N TRP A 191 -9.54 -18.18 -11.79
CA TRP A 191 -10.82 -17.69 -11.29
C TRP A 191 -10.67 -16.42 -10.43
N GLU A 192 -9.61 -16.28 -9.63
CA GLU A 192 -9.35 -15.06 -8.85
C GLU A 192 -9.00 -13.90 -9.79
N VAL A 193 -8.19 -14.19 -10.81
CA VAL A 193 -7.83 -13.21 -11.85
C VAL A 193 -9.08 -12.74 -12.59
N ALA A 194 -9.94 -13.67 -13.04
CA ALA A 194 -11.19 -13.31 -13.71
C ALA A 194 -12.11 -12.45 -12.81
N GLU A 195 -12.18 -12.75 -11.50
CA GLU A 195 -12.93 -11.93 -10.55
C GLU A 195 -12.35 -10.51 -10.43
N GLN A 196 -11.02 -10.37 -10.35
CA GLN A 196 -10.39 -9.05 -10.24
C GLN A 196 -10.47 -8.26 -11.55
N MET A 197 -10.44 -8.92 -12.70
CA MET A 197 -10.62 -8.27 -14.00
C MET A 197 -11.96 -7.54 -14.08
N HIS A 198 -13.05 -8.13 -13.57
CA HIS A 198 -14.35 -7.44 -13.51
C HIS A 198 -14.35 -6.21 -12.61
N LYS A 199 -13.58 -6.21 -11.51
CA LYS A 199 -13.43 -5.03 -10.65
C LYS A 199 -12.61 -3.94 -11.34
N ILE A 200 -11.52 -4.32 -12.00
CA ILE A 200 -10.70 -3.40 -12.79
C ILE A 200 -11.51 -2.76 -13.93
N GLU A 201 -12.37 -3.51 -14.62
CA GLU A 201 -13.27 -2.97 -15.64
C GLU A 201 -14.22 -1.89 -15.08
N GLN A 202 -14.70 -2.05 -13.85
CA GLN A 202 -15.52 -1.04 -13.17
C GLN A 202 -14.68 0.16 -12.73
N ASP A 203 -13.49 -0.09 -12.20
CA ASP A 203 -12.58 0.96 -11.75
C ASP A 203 -12.12 1.84 -12.92
N ILE A 204 -11.78 1.24 -14.07
CA ILE A 204 -11.43 1.99 -15.29
C ILE A 204 -12.57 2.91 -15.72
N LYS A 205 -13.83 2.48 -15.62
CA LYS A 205 -14.98 3.34 -15.92
C LYS A 205 -15.05 4.52 -14.94
N SER A 206 -14.87 4.27 -13.66
CA SER A 206 -14.81 5.31 -12.62
C SER A 206 -13.65 6.29 -12.86
N LEU A 207 -12.46 5.79 -13.20
CA LEU A 207 -11.27 6.61 -13.47
C LEU A 207 -11.43 7.50 -14.71
N LYS A 208 -12.21 7.06 -15.71
CA LYS A 208 -12.56 7.87 -16.88
C LYS A 208 -13.47 9.05 -16.56
N GLU A 209 -14.28 8.95 -15.51
CA GLU A 209 -15.11 10.07 -15.05
C GLU A 209 -14.26 11.14 -14.34
N ASN A 210 -13.03 10.81 -13.91
CA ASN A 210 -12.09 11.75 -13.32
C ASN A 210 -11.22 12.43 -14.39
N PRO A 211 -11.46 13.70 -14.73
CA PRO A 211 -10.74 14.39 -15.80
C PRO A 211 -9.26 14.59 -15.48
N GLN A 212 -8.88 14.71 -14.21
CA GLN A 212 -7.48 14.88 -13.83
C GLN A 212 -6.67 13.61 -14.15
N THR A 213 -7.24 12.44 -13.88
CA THR A 213 -6.63 11.14 -14.18
C THR A 213 -6.46 10.94 -15.69
N VAL A 214 -7.53 11.20 -16.46
CA VAL A 214 -7.52 11.08 -17.93
C VAL A 214 -6.46 12.01 -18.54
N LEU A 215 -6.37 13.26 -18.07
CA LEU A 215 -5.38 14.20 -18.56
C LEU A 215 -3.96 13.84 -18.13
N LEU A 216 -3.76 13.29 -16.93
CA LEU A 216 -2.43 12.85 -16.48
C LEU A 216 -1.94 11.68 -17.34
N GLU A 217 -2.77 10.67 -17.58
CA GLU A 217 -2.41 9.54 -18.45
C GLU A 217 -2.20 10.00 -19.90
N GLY A 218 -3.09 10.85 -20.41
CA GLY A 218 -2.98 11.46 -21.74
C GLY A 218 -1.68 12.25 -21.89
N LEU A 219 -1.34 13.08 -20.90
CA LEU A 219 -0.09 13.85 -20.86
C LEU A 219 1.13 12.94 -20.92
N HIS A 220 1.19 11.86 -20.13
CA HIS A 220 2.31 10.91 -20.18
C HIS A 220 2.42 10.22 -21.53
N SER A 221 1.30 9.84 -22.13
CA SER A 221 1.26 9.15 -23.42
C SER A 221 1.81 9.97 -24.58
N VAL A 222 1.68 11.30 -24.54
CA VAL A 222 2.19 12.20 -25.59
C VAL A 222 3.51 12.87 -25.22
N ALA A 223 3.80 13.04 -23.92
CA ALA A 223 5.03 13.66 -23.47
C ALA A 223 6.24 12.75 -23.71
N PHE A 224 6.10 11.45 -23.43
CA PHE A 224 7.18 10.48 -23.52
C PHE A 224 7.02 9.52 -24.69
N THR A 225 8.12 8.90 -25.09
CA THR A 225 8.14 7.74 -25.99
C THR A 225 8.54 6.47 -25.25
N GLU A 226 8.03 5.33 -25.70
CA GLU A 226 8.39 4.00 -25.15
C GLU A 226 7.95 3.79 -23.70
N ALA A 227 8.88 3.69 -22.74
CA ALA A 227 8.61 3.11 -21.42
C ALA A 227 7.65 3.94 -20.56
N LEU A 228 7.90 5.23 -20.36
CA LEU A 228 7.02 6.11 -19.56
C LEU A 228 5.73 6.51 -20.30
N ALA A 229 5.70 6.31 -21.63
CA ALA A 229 4.52 6.54 -22.45
C ALA A 229 3.46 5.46 -22.25
N ARG A 230 3.84 4.27 -21.75
CA ARG A 230 2.90 3.19 -21.46
C ARG A 230 1.93 3.64 -20.37
N PRO A 231 0.62 3.36 -20.56
CA PRO A 231 -0.37 3.76 -19.58
C PRO A 231 -0.17 2.96 -18.29
N LEU A 232 -0.35 3.63 -17.15
CA LEU A 232 -0.38 2.96 -15.85
C LEU A 232 -1.73 2.25 -15.67
N ILE A 233 -2.80 2.93 -16.09
CA ILE A 233 -4.17 2.38 -16.07
C ILE A 233 -4.34 1.48 -17.30
N CYS A 234 -4.74 0.22 -17.06
CA CYS A 234 -4.96 -0.73 -18.16
C CYS A 234 -5.99 -0.16 -19.17
N PRO A 235 -5.66 -0.13 -20.48
CA PRO A 235 -6.61 0.30 -21.50
C PRO A 235 -7.73 -0.73 -21.65
N GLU A 236 -8.98 -0.29 -21.92
CA GLU A 236 -10.13 -1.20 -22.03
C GLU A 236 -9.93 -2.34 -23.03
N GLY A 237 -9.31 -2.06 -24.19
CA GLY A 237 -9.02 -3.10 -25.19
C GLY A 237 -7.90 -4.08 -24.76
N GLY A 238 -7.11 -3.74 -23.75
CA GLY A 238 -6.01 -4.55 -23.24
C GLY A 238 -6.39 -5.49 -22.09
N ILE A 239 -7.51 -5.23 -21.40
CA ILE A 239 -7.93 -6.01 -20.21
C ILE A 239 -8.04 -7.50 -20.56
N HIS A 240 -8.71 -7.83 -21.66
CA HIS A 240 -8.94 -9.23 -22.06
C HIS A 240 -7.67 -9.97 -22.52
N ASN A 241 -6.55 -9.26 -22.73
CA ASN A 241 -5.27 -9.87 -23.05
C ASN A 241 -4.47 -10.24 -21.79
N LEU A 242 -4.89 -9.77 -20.62
CA LEU A 242 -4.25 -10.11 -19.35
C LEU A 242 -4.68 -11.51 -18.90
N SER A 243 -3.71 -12.28 -18.41
CA SER A 243 -3.92 -13.65 -17.96
C SER A 243 -3.06 -13.94 -16.72
N ALA A 244 -3.36 -15.04 -16.03
CA ALA A 244 -2.53 -15.52 -14.93
C ALA A 244 -1.07 -15.78 -15.38
N ASP A 245 -0.88 -16.28 -16.60
CA ASP A 245 0.43 -16.53 -17.17
C ASP A 245 1.21 -15.23 -17.40
N SER A 246 0.54 -14.17 -17.85
CA SER A 246 1.13 -12.83 -18.00
C SER A 246 1.63 -12.28 -16.65
N LEU A 247 0.87 -12.49 -15.57
CA LEU A 247 1.27 -12.10 -14.22
C LEU A 247 2.48 -12.92 -13.74
N HIS A 248 2.46 -14.24 -13.94
CA HIS A 248 3.57 -15.11 -13.59
C HIS A 248 4.86 -14.76 -14.35
N GLU A 249 4.77 -14.46 -15.64
CA GLU A 249 5.91 -14.02 -16.45
C GLU A 249 6.47 -12.68 -15.94
N PHE A 250 5.59 -11.71 -15.64
CA PHE A 250 6.03 -10.40 -15.15
C PHE A 250 6.70 -10.50 -13.77
N VAL A 251 6.12 -11.27 -12.84
CA VAL A 251 6.70 -11.48 -11.50
C VAL A 251 8.04 -12.21 -11.60
N SER A 252 8.11 -13.32 -12.33
CA SER A 252 9.38 -14.07 -12.49
C SER A 252 10.51 -13.26 -13.14
N THR A 253 10.17 -12.33 -14.04
CA THR A 253 11.18 -11.49 -14.70
C THR A 253 11.64 -10.32 -13.82
N ASN A 254 10.73 -9.71 -13.06
CA ASN A 254 10.99 -8.42 -12.39
C ASN A 254 11.22 -8.53 -10.87
N PHE A 255 10.71 -9.57 -10.19
CA PHE A 255 10.76 -9.70 -8.73
C PHE A 255 12.03 -10.47 -8.33
N ILE A 256 13.17 -9.82 -8.56
CA ILE A 256 14.51 -10.35 -8.23
C ILE A 256 15.11 -9.60 -7.04
N ALA A 257 15.96 -10.27 -6.26
CA ALA A 257 16.49 -9.74 -5.01
C ALA A 257 17.13 -8.34 -5.12
N PRO A 258 17.96 -8.01 -6.13
CA PRO A 258 18.57 -6.68 -6.25
C PRO A 258 17.58 -5.53 -6.50
N LYS A 259 16.38 -5.82 -6.98
CA LYS A 259 15.31 -4.85 -7.26
C LYS A 259 14.34 -4.69 -6.08
N MET A 260 14.57 -5.40 -4.97
CA MET A 260 13.64 -5.46 -3.84
C MET A 260 14.25 -4.89 -2.56
N VAL A 261 13.42 -4.15 -1.83
CA VAL A 261 13.76 -3.55 -0.54
C VAL A 261 12.66 -3.85 0.46
N LEU A 262 13.01 -4.43 1.60
CA LEU A 262 12.15 -4.51 2.78
C LEU A 262 12.43 -3.28 3.65
N ALA A 263 11.44 -2.43 3.86
CA ALA A 263 11.51 -1.30 4.77
C ALA A 263 10.62 -1.55 6.00
N GLY A 264 11.16 -1.33 7.20
CA GLY A 264 10.42 -1.44 8.46
C GLY A 264 10.49 -0.16 9.28
N ALA A 265 9.35 0.48 9.52
CA ALA A 265 9.22 1.61 10.44
C ALA A 265 8.65 1.14 11.78
N GLY A 266 9.25 1.56 12.89
CA GLY A 266 8.84 1.14 14.23
C GLY A 266 9.41 -0.20 14.68
N VAL A 267 10.41 -0.75 13.99
CA VAL A 267 10.98 -2.07 14.28
C VAL A 267 12.49 -1.98 14.50
N GLU A 268 13.00 -2.77 15.45
CA GLU A 268 14.44 -2.90 15.67
C GLU A 268 15.11 -3.67 14.53
N HIS A 269 16.24 -3.14 14.02
CA HIS A 269 16.92 -3.68 12.84
C HIS A 269 17.32 -5.14 13.01
N LYS A 270 17.99 -5.48 14.11
CA LYS A 270 18.47 -6.84 14.38
C LYS A 270 17.32 -7.85 14.51
N ALA A 271 16.23 -7.45 15.16
CA ALA A 271 15.05 -8.28 15.32
C ALA A 271 14.42 -8.58 13.95
N LEU A 272 14.18 -7.55 13.13
CA LEU A 272 13.62 -7.74 11.80
C LEU A 272 14.54 -8.58 10.89
N LEU A 273 15.85 -8.29 10.90
CA LEU A 273 16.83 -8.99 10.07
C LEU A 273 16.87 -10.49 10.36
N SER A 274 16.90 -10.86 11.65
CA SER A 274 16.91 -12.28 12.06
C SER A 274 15.66 -13.06 11.62
N LEU A 275 14.51 -12.39 11.47
CA LEU A 275 13.28 -12.99 10.97
C LEU A 275 13.23 -12.98 9.43
N ALA A 276 13.74 -11.92 8.79
CA ALA A 276 13.63 -11.71 7.36
C ALA A 276 14.65 -12.50 6.55
N GLU A 277 15.89 -12.63 7.03
CA GLU A 277 17.00 -13.26 6.30
C GLU A 277 16.68 -14.70 5.83
N PRO A 278 16.09 -15.60 6.65
CA PRO A 278 15.73 -16.95 6.19
C PRO A 278 14.68 -16.98 5.07
N MET A 279 13.80 -15.97 5.00
CA MET A 279 12.75 -15.89 3.99
C MET A 279 13.27 -15.24 2.71
N LEU A 280 13.97 -14.11 2.83
CA LEU A 280 14.40 -13.26 1.72
C LEU A 280 15.63 -13.79 0.99
N SER A 281 16.46 -14.61 1.64
CA SER A 281 17.63 -15.23 1.02
C SER A 281 17.26 -16.26 -0.06
N THR A 282 16.01 -16.73 -0.10
CA THR A 282 15.51 -17.68 -1.10
C THR A 282 15.22 -17.03 -2.46
N VAL A 283 15.10 -15.70 -2.50
CA VAL A 283 14.80 -14.94 -3.72
C VAL A 283 15.98 -15.03 -4.67
N GLU A 284 15.67 -15.24 -5.96
CA GLU A 284 16.68 -15.30 -7.02
C GLU A 284 17.54 -14.04 -7.01
N GLY A 285 18.84 -14.25 -6.78
CA GLY A 285 19.86 -13.24 -6.98
C GLY A 285 20.18 -13.08 -8.46
N GLY A 286 20.87 -12.00 -8.83
CA GLY A 286 21.29 -11.79 -10.20
C GLY A 286 21.75 -10.37 -10.50
N SER A 287 21.92 -10.09 -11.79
CA SER A 287 22.11 -8.73 -12.29
C SER A 287 20.74 -8.11 -12.54
N ALA A 288 20.46 -6.94 -11.95
CA ALA A 288 19.29 -6.17 -12.33
C ALA A 288 19.36 -5.80 -13.82
N SER A 289 18.26 -5.99 -14.56
CA SER A 289 18.14 -5.45 -15.91
C SER A 289 18.16 -3.92 -15.84
N PRO A 290 18.83 -3.22 -16.78
CA PRO A 290 18.77 -1.77 -16.82
C PRO A 290 17.32 -1.31 -16.98
N GLN A 291 16.99 -0.18 -16.37
CA GLN A 291 15.69 0.44 -16.52
C GLN A 291 15.45 0.78 -18.00
N PRO A 292 14.26 0.47 -18.56
CA PRO A 292 13.90 0.85 -19.92
C PRO A 292 14.00 2.37 -20.12
N GLU A 293 14.71 2.79 -21.16
CA GLU A 293 14.86 4.20 -21.47
C GLU A 293 13.55 4.81 -21.97
N SER A 294 13.39 6.12 -21.74
CA SER A 294 12.26 6.91 -22.23
C SER A 294 12.78 8.29 -22.61
N LYS A 295 12.28 8.83 -23.72
CA LYS A 295 12.66 10.16 -24.22
C LYS A 295 11.45 11.08 -24.20
N TYR A 296 11.66 12.33 -23.82
CA TYR A 296 10.63 13.35 -23.95
C TYR A 296 10.56 13.85 -25.40
N ALA A 297 9.38 13.74 -26.01
CA ALA A 297 9.11 14.23 -27.35
C ALA A 297 8.17 15.44 -27.33
N GLY A 298 7.26 15.50 -26.36
CA GLY A 298 6.15 16.44 -26.35
C GLY A 298 5.06 16.06 -27.36
N GLY A 299 3.87 16.63 -27.18
CA GLY A 299 2.74 16.35 -28.06
C GLY A 299 1.45 17.00 -27.57
N ASP A 300 0.36 16.66 -28.24
CA ASP A 300 -0.98 17.18 -27.96
C ASP A 300 -1.96 16.02 -27.84
N PHE A 301 -2.66 15.96 -26.72
CA PHE A 301 -3.72 14.98 -26.46
C PHE A 301 -5.04 15.73 -26.26
N ARG A 302 -6.05 15.39 -27.06
CA ARG A 302 -7.39 15.97 -26.95
C ARG A 302 -8.43 14.88 -26.95
N GLN A 303 -9.35 14.97 -25.99
CA GLN A 303 -10.50 14.10 -25.92
C GLN A 303 -11.75 14.94 -25.76
N PHE A 304 -12.70 14.76 -26.67
CA PHE A 304 -14.00 15.41 -26.58
C PHE A 304 -14.92 14.57 -25.69
N VAL A 305 -15.37 15.17 -24.58
CA VAL A 305 -16.32 14.57 -23.64
C VAL A 305 -17.42 15.59 -23.39
N ALA A 306 -18.67 15.14 -23.33
CA ALA A 306 -19.78 16.00 -22.96
C ALA A 306 -19.70 16.32 -21.46
N GLY A 307 -19.61 17.59 -21.11
CA GLY A 307 -19.51 18.04 -19.73
C GLY A 307 -19.70 19.55 -19.61
N PRO A 308 -20.00 20.05 -18.41
CA PRO A 308 -20.20 21.48 -18.16
C PRO A 308 -18.88 22.29 -18.15
N LEU A 309 -17.74 21.62 -17.97
CA LEU A 309 -16.42 22.23 -17.82
C LEU A 309 -15.46 21.72 -18.89
N THR A 310 -14.48 22.54 -19.23
CA THR A 310 -13.32 22.15 -20.02
C THR A 310 -12.09 22.01 -19.11
N HIS A 311 -11.41 20.88 -19.24
CA HIS A 311 -10.22 20.58 -18.46
C HIS A 311 -8.99 20.63 -19.37
N CYS A 312 -7.90 21.25 -18.89
CA CYS A 312 -6.64 21.28 -19.61
C CYS A 312 -5.46 21.02 -18.67
N MET A 313 -4.40 20.43 -19.24
CA MET A 313 -3.15 20.18 -18.53
C MET A 313 -1.99 20.49 -19.47
N LEU A 314 -1.11 21.41 -19.06
CA LEU A 314 0.12 21.72 -19.79
C LEU A 314 1.31 21.21 -18.97
N GLY A 315 2.18 20.41 -19.58
CA GLY A 315 3.35 19.82 -18.92
C GLY A 315 4.66 20.08 -19.66
N PHE A 316 5.74 20.29 -18.91
CA PHE A 316 7.10 20.49 -19.40
C PHE A 316 8.04 19.45 -18.80
N GLU A 317 9.04 19.04 -19.57
CA GLU A 317 10.07 18.11 -19.10
C GLU A 317 10.91 18.73 -17.96
N VAL A 318 11.23 17.88 -16.98
CA VAL A 318 12.26 18.10 -15.96
C VAL A 318 13.34 17.05 -16.15
N GLN A 319 14.50 17.46 -16.66
CA GLN A 319 15.63 16.54 -16.82
C GLN A 319 16.31 16.25 -15.48
N GLY A 320 16.83 15.03 -15.32
CA GLY A 320 17.59 14.60 -14.15
C GLY A 320 16.77 13.86 -13.09
N GLY A 321 15.45 14.05 -13.06
CA GLY A 321 14.55 13.25 -12.22
C GLY A 321 14.93 13.23 -10.72
N TRP A 322 14.74 12.09 -10.07
CA TRP A 322 15.14 11.84 -8.68
C TRP A 322 16.66 11.72 -8.50
N ARG A 323 17.40 11.30 -9.53
CA ARG A 323 18.86 11.17 -9.46
C ARG A 323 19.58 12.52 -9.38
N ASP A 324 19.02 13.56 -9.98
CA ASP A 324 19.43 14.94 -9.75
C ASP A 324 18.67 15.53 -8.55
N VAL A 325 19.23 15.32 -7.36
CA VAL A 325 18.67 15.81 -6.08
C VAL A 325 18.48 17.33 -6.09
N LYS A 326 19.37 18.08 -6.76
CA LYS A 326 19.26 19.54 -6.82
C LYS A 326 18.02 19.94 -7.63
N THR A 327 17.85 19.35 -8.80
CA THR A 327 16.72 19.67 -9.68
C THR A 327 15.40 19.20 -9.07
N SER A 328 15.33 17.98 -8.54
CA SER A 328 14.12 17.47 -7.87
C SER A 328 13.67 18.37 -6.70
N VAL A 329 14.58 18.79 -5.83
CA VAL A 329 14.26 19.72 -4.72
C VAL A 329 13.77 21.08 -5.24
N VAL A 330 14.41 21.63 -6.28
CA VAL A 330 13.97 22.88 -6.91
C VAL A 330 12.55 22.73 -7.49
N MET A 331 12.25 21.60 -8.13
CA MET A 331 10.94 21.34 -8.70
C MET A 331 9.86 21.16 -7.62
N THR A 332 10.17 20.47 -6.51
CA THR A 332 9.27 20.39 -5.37
C THR A 332 8.99 21.78 -4.80
N ALA A 333 10.02 22.61 -4.58
CA ALA A 333 9.84 23.98 -4.10
C ALA A 333 9.02 24.83 -5.08
N LEU A 334 9.22 24.67 -6.39
CA LEU A 334 8.43 25.34 -7.43
C LEU A 334 6.96 24.89 -7.39
N GLN A 335 6.68 23.60 -7.22
CA GLN A 335 5.32 23.08 -7.07
C GLN A 335 4.63 23.70 -5.86
N TYR A 336 5.29 23.77 -4.70
CA TYR A 336 4.72 24.41 -3.51
C TYR A 336 4.49 25.92 -3.70
N LEU A 337 5.42 26.61 -4.37
CA LEU A 337 5.30 28.05 -4.65
C LEU A 337 4.15 28.36 -5.62
N MET A 338 4.01 27.56 -6.66
CA MET A 338 2.90 27.68 -7.62
C MET A 338 1.58 27.29 -6.97
N GLY A 339 1.56 26.16 -6.26
CA GLY A 339 0.45 25.66 -5.46
C GLY A 339 -0.84 25.57 -6.27
N GLY A 340 -1.88 26.24 -5.77
CA GLY A 340 -3.20 26.25 -6.38
C GLY A 340 -4.26 25.59 -5.50
N GLY A 341 -5.37 25.19 -6.12
CA GLY A 341 -6.45 24.47 -5.47
C GLY A 341 -7.73 24.49 -6.29
N GLY A 342 -8.81 24.00 -5.67
CA GLY A 342 -10.17 24.24 -6.14
C GLY A 342 -10.72 25.54 -5.55
N SER A 343 -11.56 26.24 -6.33
CA SER A 343 -12.29 27.43 -5.87
C SER A 343 -13.21 27.12 -4.68
N PHE A 344 -13.65 25.88 -4.54
CA PHE A 344 -14.38 25.39 -3.38
C PHE A 344 -13.48 24.50 -2.51
N SER A 345 -12.88 25.10 -1.50
CA SER A 345 -12.19 24.38 -0.43
C SER A 345 -12.57 25.02 0.90
N ALA A 346 -13.25 24.30 1.77
CA ALA A 346 -13.72 24.80 3.07
C ALA A 346 -12.67 24.73 4.20
N GLY A 347 -11.40 24.43 3.89
CA GLY A 347 -10.33 24.37 4.89
C GLY A 347 -9.85 25.75 5.36
N GLY A 348 -9.29 25.81 6.57
CA GLY A 348 -8.71 27.02 7.16
C GLY A 348 -7.33 27.42 6.58
N PRO A 349 -6.65 28.39 7.21
CA PRO A 349 -5.30 28.80 6.83
C PRO A 349 -4.30 27.63 6.84
N GLY A 350 -3.29 27.67 5.96
CA GLY A 350 -2.24 26.65 5.86
C GLY A 350 -2.35 25.71 4.66
N LYS A 351 -3.51 25.63 3.99
CA LYS A 351 -3.73 24.78 2.81
C LYS A 351 -3.16 25.30 1.48
N GLY A 352 -2.39 26.40 1.50
CA GLY A 352 -1.82 27.00 0.28
C GLY A 352 -2.65 28.12 -0.37
N MET A 353 -3.57 28.77 0.34
CA MET A 353 -4.39 29.89 -0.17
C MET A 353 -3.57 31.10 -0.66
N HIS A 354 -2.34 31.25 -0.17
CA HIS A 354 -1.43 32.33 -0.55
C HIS A 354 -0.44 31.94 -1.66
N SER A 355 -0.61 30.76 -2.26
CA SER A 355 0.21 30.33 -3.40
C SER A 355 -0.07 31.18 -4.64
N ARG A 356 0.87 31.17 -5.60
CA ARG A 356 0.81 32.05 -6.77
C ARG A 356 -0.42 31.78 -7.65
N LEU A 357 -0.74 30.51 -7.93
CA LEU A 357 -1.90 30.16 -8.75
C LEU A 357 -3.21 30.49 -8.04
N TYR A 358 -3.28 30.27 -6.73
CA TYR A 358 -4.49 30.60 -5.96
C TYR A 358 -4.78 32.11 -5.98
N THR A 359 -3.78 32.93 -5.67
CA THR A 359 -3.94 34.38 -5.55
C THR A 359 -4.10 35.10 -6.89
N ARG A 360 -3.42 34.62 -7.96
CA ARG A 360 -3.45 35.27 -9.28
C ARG A 360 -4.46 34.69 -10.25
N VAL A 361 -4.89 33.45 -10.06
CA VAL A 361 -5.87 32.79 -10.93
C VAL A 361 -7.22 32.68 -10.22
N LEU A 362 -7.32 31.87 -9.17
CA LEU A 362 -8.61 31.56 -8.54
C LEU A 362 -9.29 32.80 -7.94
N ASN A 363 -8.53 33.69 -7.30
CA ASN A 363 -9.09 34.93 -6.74
C ASN A 363 -9.47 35.97 -7.81
N GLN A 364 -8.88 35.92 -9.00
CA GLN A 364 -9.06 36.93 -10.05
C GLN A 364 -10.10 36.50 -11.09
N PHE A 365 -10.24 35.19 -11.32
CA PHE A 365 -11.10 34.62 -12.36
C PHE A 365 -12.14 33.69 -11.73
N PRO A 366 -13.35 34.20 -11.42
CA PRO A 366 -14.40 33.43 -10.74
C PRO A 366 -14.94 32.23 -11.53
N TRP A 367 -14.75 32.24 -12.86
CA TRP A 367 -15.13 31.14 -13.74
C TRP A 367 -14.14 29.97 -13.69
N MET A 368 -12.94 30.17 -13.14
CA MET A 368 -11.96 29.10 -12.97
C MET A 368 -12.33 28.24 -11.75
N VAL A 369 -12.73 27.00 -11.98
CA VAL A 369 -13.14 26.07 -10.91
C VAL A 369 -11.95 25.50 -10.18
N THR A 370 -10.87 25.16 -10.88
CA THR A 370 -9.65 24.58 -10.29
C THR A 370 -8.43 25.00 -11.09
N CYS A 371 -7.32 25.30 -10.41
CA CYS A 371 -6.03 25.52 -11.03
C CYS A 371 -4.93 25.09 -10.06
N THR A 372 -4.13 24.09 -10.43
CA THR A 372 -3.12 23.47 -9.56
C THR A 372 -1.84 23.13 -10.34
N ALA A 373 -0.70 23.29 -9.69
CA ALA A 373 0.58 22.79 -10.18
C ALA A 373 0.85 21.37 -9.65
N ILE A 374 1.32 20.49 -10.53
CA ILE A 374 1.59 19.08 -10.26
C ILE A 374 3.00 18.77 -10.76
N SER A 375 3.84 18.14 -9.93
CA SER A 375 5.11 17.57 -10.38
C SER A 375 5.05 16.04 -10.29
N SER A 376 5.49 15.38 -11.36
CA SER A 376 5.63 13.93 -11.46
C SER A 376 7.09 13.64 -11.79
N LEU A 377 7.87 13.21 -10.80
CA LEU A 377 9.30 12.93 -10.95
C LEU A 377 9.54 11.41 -11.03
N TYR A 378 10.41 11.02 -11.94
CA TYR A 378 10.88 9.66 -12.20
C TYR A 378 12.39 9.57 -11.97
N ASN A 379 13.00 8.39 -12.08
CA ASN A 379 14.43 8.23 -11.78
C ASN A 379 15.34 9.16 -12.59
N GLU A 380 15.11 9.27 -13.90
CA GLU A 380 15.98 10.02 -14.83
C GLU A 380 15.34 11.29 -15.42
N THR A 381 14.01 11.43 -15.32
CA THR A 381 13.25 12.51 -15.93
C THR A 381 12.03 12.86 -15.08
N GLY A 382 11.20 13.79 -15.51
CA GLY A 382 10.00 14.20 -14.82
C GLY A 382 9.16 15.13 -15.68
N ILE A 383 7.94 15.40 -15.22
CA ILE A 383 7.03 16.36 -15.82
C ILE A 383 6.57 17.33 -14.74
N PHE A 384 6.70 18.62 -15.02
CA PHE A 384 6.04 19.67 -14.27
C PHE A 384 4.84 20.17 -15.06
N SER A 385 3.66 20.12 -14.47
CA SER A 385 2.42 20.46 -15.15
C SER A 385 1.52 21.40 -14.36
N ILE A 386 0.67 22.12 -15.09
CA ILE A 386 -0.41 22.93 -14.54
C ILE A 386 -1.72 22.35 -15.06
N PHE A 387 -2.56 21.92 -14.12
CA PHE A 387 -3.93 21.51 -14.39
C PHE A 387 -4.86 22.69 -14.17
N ALA A 388 -5.80 22.90 -15.08
CA ALA A 388 -6.85 23.91 -14.95
C ALA A 388 -8.21 23.36 -15.42
N SER A 389 -9.27 23.83 -14.78
CA SER A 389 -10.65 23.47 -15.06
C SER A 389 -11.53 24.71 -15.04
N ALA A 390 -12.25 24.96 -16.13
CA ALA A 390 -13.03 26.18 -16.36
C ALA A 390 -14.37 25.89 -17.03
#